data_AF-A0A7X8DPJ2-F1
#
_entry.id   AF-A0A7X8DPJ2-F1
#
_cell.length_a   1.000
_cell.length_b   1.000
_cell.length_c   1.000
_cell.angle_alpha   90.00
_cell.angle_beta   90.00
_cell.angle_gamma   90.00
#
_symmetry.space_group_name_H-M   'P 1'
#
loop_
_entity.id
_entity.type
_entity.pdbx_description
1 polymer ?
#
loop_
_entity_poly.entity_id
_entity_poly.type
_entity_poly.pdbx_seq_one_letter_code
_entity_poly.pdbx_strand_id
1 'polypeptide(L)'
;MTRFLATFLSVCFLQVSFGQIDESFIDGQGFNSIFQNYETGEFEGSTNGVMIIKNWNGSEVILDFQGSFGSLQIEIDSNEIYDISTKIYYGKTTSGKTEIKYETYGKAKPQQVLEELQLKIKA
;
A
#
# COMPACT_ATOMS: atom_id res chain seq x y z
N MET A 1 -31.00 34.43 -17.27
CA MET A 1 -30.19 33.26 -17.68
C MET A 1 -28.70 33.36 -17.32
N THR A 2 -28.10 34.55 -17.29
CA THR A 2 -26.67 34.76 -16.96
C THR A 2 -26.26 34.29 -15.56
N ARG A 3 -27.14 34.41 -14.56
CA ARG A 3 -26.85 33.95 -13.19
C ARG A 3 -26.73 32.43 -13.07
N PHE A 4 -27.58 31.67 -13.78
CA PHE A 4 -27.51 30.20 -13.78
C PHE A 4 -26.22 29.68 -14.44
N LEU A 5 -25.78 30.34 -15.51
CA LEU A 5 -24.53 30.02 -16.20
C LEU A 5 -23.31 30.25 -15.29
N ALA A 6 -23.31 31.35 -14.51
CA ALA A 6 -22.24 31.67 -13.57
C ALA A 6 -22.17 30.67 -12.40
N THR A 7 -23.32 30.24 -11.87
CA THR A 7 -23.34 29.22 -10.79
C THR A 7 -22.89 27.85 -11.31
N PHE A 8 -23.31 27.47 -12.52
CA PHE A 8 -22.88 26.21 -13.13
C PHE A 8 -21.36 26.19 -13.39
N LEU A 9 -20.81 27.31 -13.88
CA LEU A 9 -19.38 27.44 -14.12
C LEU A 9 -18.57 27.37 -12.82
N SER A 10 -19.08 27.92 -11.71
CA SER A 10 -18.43 27.85 -10.39
C SER A 10 -18.35 26.44 -9.80
N VAL A 11 -19.29 25.54 -10.12
CA VAL A 11 -19.29 24.16 -9.61
C VAL A 11 -18.24 23.30 -10.34
N CYS A 12 -17.96 23.59 -11.62
CA CYS A 12 -16.94 22.88 -12.39
C CYS A 12 -15.50 23.17 -11.93
N PHE A 13 -15.24 24.33 -11.31
CA PHE A 13 -13.90 24.72 -10.84
C PHE A 13 -13.56 24.28 -9.40
N LEU A 14 -14.48 23.62 -8.69
CA LEU A 14 -14.25 23.11 -7.33
C LEU A 14 -13.75 21.66 -7.28
N GLN A 15 -13.30 21.09 -8.40
CA GLN A 15 -12.64 19.79 -8.40
C GLN A 15 -11.19 19.93 -7.93
N VAL A 16 -11.02 20.22 -6.64
CA VAL A 16 -9.74 19.98 -5.94
C VAL A 16 -9.58 18.47 -5.87
N SER A 17 -8.76 17.91 -6.75
CA SER A 17 -8.38 16.50 -6.70
C SER A 17 -7.65 16.23 -5.38
N PHE A 18 -8.32 15.54 -4.45
CA PHE A 18 -7.64 14.86 -3.36
C PHE A 18 -6.97 13.61 -3.91
N GLY A 19 -5.86 13.79 -4.62
CA GLY A 19 -4.92 12.71 -4.84
C GLY A 19 -4.08 12.58 -3.58
N GLN A 20 -4.16 11.44 -2.88
CA GLN A 20 -3.09 11.08 -1.96
C GLN A 20 -1.79 11.12 -2.78
N ILE A 21 -0.82 11.89 -2.31
CA ILE A 21 0.55 11.74 -2.78
C ILE A 21 0.97 10.38 -2.23
N ASP A 22 0.80 9.33 -3.05
CA ASP A 22 1.50 8.08 -2.83
C ASP A 22 2.99 8.42 -2.94
N GLU A 23 3.61 8.68 -1.79
CA GLU A 23 5.06 8.57 -1.64
C GLU A 23 5.43 7.15 -2.00
N SER A 24 5.62 6.99 -3.29
CA SER A 24 5.90 5.72 -3.90
C SER A 24 7.39 5.67 -4.13
N PHE A 25 7.98 4.58 -3.65
CA PHE A 25 9.39 4.33 -3.83
C PHE A 25 9.76 4.36 -5.32
N ILE A 26 10.90 4.97 -5.60
CA ILE A 26 11.41 5.19 -6.96
C ILE A 26 11.75 3.84 -7.60
N ASP A 27 11.29 3.69 -8.84
CA ASP A 27 11.48 2.52 -9.69
C ASP A 27 12.98 2.17 -9.84
N GLY A 28 13.35 0.92 -9.58
CA GLY A 28 14.74 0.42 -9.53
C GLY A 28 15.32 0.16 -8.13
N GLN A 29 14.66 0.60 -7.05
CA GLN A 29 15.01 0.27 -5.65
C GLN A 29 13.75 0.00 -4.82
N GLY A 30 12.91 -0.95 -5.26
CA GLY A 30 11.66 -1.31 -4.59
C GLY A 30 11.83 -1.70 -3.12
N PHE A 31 10.72 -1.99 -2.44
CA PHE A 31 10.71 -2.47 -1.05
C PHE A 31 11.73 -3.60 -0.85
N ASN A 32 12.86 -3.30 -0.20
CA ASN A 32 14.00 -4.22 -0.08
C ASN A 32 13.66 -5.34 0.90
N SER A 33 13.09 -6.41 0.37
CA SER A 33 12.70 -7.59 1.12
C SER A 33 13.37 -8.81 0.52
N ILE A 34 13.90 -9.66 1.40
CA ILE A 34 14.43 -10.98 1.01
C ILE A 34 13.34 -11.89 0.42
N PHE A 35 12.07 -11.53 0.60
CA PHE A 35 10.90 -12.28 0.14
C PHE A 35 10.37 -11.82 -1.22
N GLN A 36 11.07 -10.92 -1.92
CA GLN A 36 10.60 -10.34 -3.19
C GLN A 36 10.22 -11.40 -4.22
N ASN A 37 11.01 -12.47 -4.34
CA ASN A 37 10.85 -13.52 -5.36
C ASN A 37 9.96 -14.70 -4.92
N TYR A 38 9.33 -14.62 -3.75
CA TYR A 38 8.45 -15.67 -3.27
C TYR A 38 7.04 -15.46 -3.81
N GLU A 39 6.49 -16.44 -4.50
CA GLU A 39 5.09 -16.41 -4.97
C GLU A 39 4.11 -16.73 -3.84
N THR A 40 4.49 -17.66 -2.95
CA THR A 40 3.69 -18.07 -1.81
C THR A 40 4.58 -18.38 -0.61
N GLY A 41 4.00 -18.34 0.60
CA GLY A 41 4.70 -18.76 1.82
C GLY A 41 4.07 -18.22 3.09
N GLU A 42 4.32 -18.92 4.18
CA GLU A 42 3.98 -18.48 5.53
C GLU A 42 5.23 -18.56 6.40
N PHE A 43 5.54 -17.48 7.09
CA PHE A 43 6.69 -17.39 7.99
C PHE A 43 6.26 -16.82 9.33
N GLU A 44 6.92 -17.29 10.39
CA GLU A 44 6.75 -16.79 11.74
C GLU A 44 8.09 -16.30 12.29
N GLY A 45 8.03 -15.33 13.19
CA GLY A 45 9.21 -14.77 13.83
C GLY A 45 8.86 -13.84 14.97
N SER A 46 9.81 -12.97 15.31
CA SER A 46 9.61 -11.92 16.30
C SER A 46 9.74 -10.55 15.65
N THR A 47 8.86 -9.64 16.09
CA THR A 47 8.94 -8.22 15.77
C THR A 47 9.77 -7.52 16.84
N ASN A 48 10.51 -6.48 16.44
CA ASN A 48 11.25 -5.59 17.33
C ASN A 48 11.12 -4.15 16.84
N GLY A 49 10.77 -3.22 17.73
CA GLY A 49 10.69 -1.81 17.38
C GLY A 49 9.68 -1.02 18.20
N VAL A 50 9.50 0.25 17.79
CA VAL A 50 8.54 1.19 18.37
C VAL A 50 7.87 1.95 17.22
N MET A 51 6.56 2.10 17.29
CA MET A 51 5.75 2.92 16.39
C MET A 51 5.15 4.08 17.18
N ILE A 52 5.37 5.30 16.70
CA ILE A 52 4.81 6.52 17.29
C ILE A 52 3.71 7.03 16.36
N ILE A 53 2.47 6.97 16.82
CA ILE A 53 1.30 7.42 16.08
C ILE A 53 0.90 8.79 16.62
N LYS A 54 0.95 9.80 15.77
CA LYS A 54 0.53 11.16 16.10
C LYS A 54 -0.83 11.45 15.49
N ASN A 55 -1.77 11.91 16.32
CA ASN A 55 -3.07 12.34 15.82
C ASN A 55 -3.03 13.80 15.33
N TRP A 56 -4.14 14.27 14.75
CA TRP A 56 -4.28 15.65 14.25
C TRP A 56 -4.19 16.72 15.35
N ASN A 57 -4.47 16.38 16.61
CA ASN A 57 -4.41 17.32 17.74
C ASN A 57 -3.03 17.35 18.42
N GLY A 58 -2.07 16.57 17.90
CA GLY A 58 -0.70 16.50 18.40
C GLY A 58 -0.47 15.53 19.55
N SER A 59 -1.50 14.80 20.00
CA SER A 59 -1.33 13.71 20.96
C SER A 59 -0.66 12.50 20.30
N GLU A 60 0.21 11.84 21.06
CA GLU A 60 1.03 10.73 20.58
C GLU A 60 0.66 9.45 21.31
N VAL A 61 0.54 8.36 20.56
CA VAL A 61 0.39 6.99 21.06
C VAL A 61 1.63 6.22 20.65
N ILE A 62 2.29 5.60 21.63
CA ILE A 62 3.50 4.82 21.42
C ILE A 62 3.13 3.34 21.52
N LEU A 63 3.44 2.58 20.48
CA LEU A 63 3.29 1.13 20.43
C LEU A 63 4.67 0.49 20.38
N ASP A 64 4.98 -0.40 21.31
CA ASP A 64 6.23 -1.15 21.34
C ASP A 64 6.02 -2.62 20.97
N PHE A 65 7.05 -3.22 20.36
CA PHE A 65 7.03 -4.57 19.81
C PHE A 65 8.26 -5.34 20.30
N GLN A 66 8.56 -5.38 21.60
CA GLN A 66 9.83 -5.94 22.11
C GLN A 66 9.78 -7.48 22.15
N GLY A 67 10.38 -8.13 21.15
CA GLY A 67 10.41 -9.58 21.03
C GLY A 67 9.02 -10.21 20.86
N SER A 68 8.05 -9.44 20.38
CA SER A 68 6.66 -9.87 20.26
C SER A 68 6.44 -10.71 19.00
N PHE A 69 5.31 -11.43 18.95
CA PHE A 69 4.99 -12.27 17.78
C PHE A 69 4.88 -11.46 16.50
N GLY A 70 5.48 -11.98 15.42
CA GLY A 70 5.29 -11.51 14.06
C GLY A 70 5.09 -12.66 13.09
N SER A 71 4.32 -12.43 12.03
CA SER A 71 4.16 -13.37 10.92
C SER A 71 4.15 -12.66 9.58
N LEU A 72 4.48 -13.41 8.53
CA LEU A 72 4.45 -12.98 7.14
C LEU A 72 3.67 -14.00 6.34
N GLN A 73 2.65 -13.52 5.62
CA GLN A 73 1.92 -14.29 4.62
C GLN A 73 2.26 -13.74 3.23
N ILE A 74 2.53 -14.64 2.30
CA ILE A 74 2.80 -14.33 0.90
C ILE A 74 1.77 -15.05 0.07
N GLU A 75 0.99 -14.27 -0.67
CA GLU A 75 -0.11 -14.76 -1.50
C GLU A 75 0.15 -14.40 -2.96
N ILE A 76 0.03 -15.37 -3.86
CA ILE A 76 0.25 -15.16 -5.29
C ILE A 76 -0.72 -14.11 -5.83
N ASP A 77 -0.23 -13.18 -6.64
CA ASP A 77 -1.10 -12.24 -7.35
C ASP A 77 -1.66 -12.94 -8.59
N SER A 78 -2.95 -13.19 -8.61
CA SER A 78 -3.61 -13.92 -9.70
C SER A 78 -3.53 -13.23 -11.06
N ASN A 79 -3.27 -11.92 -11.08
CA ASN A 79 -3.14 -11.18 -12.33
C ASN A 79 -1.67 -10.99 -12.74
N GLU A 80 -0.72 -11.12 -11.79
CA GLU A 80 0.72 -10.84 -11.95
C GLU A 80 1.10 -9.46 -12.56
N ILE A 81 0.12 -8.62 -12.88
CA ILE A 81 0.28 -7.33 -13.58
C ILE A 81 1.14 -6.37 -12.76
N TYR A 82 1.07 -6.43 -11.44
CA TYR A 82 1.67 -5.45 -10.53
C TYR A 82 2.80 -6.03 -9.67
N ASP A 83 2.66 -7.25 -9.17
CA ASP A 83 3.71 -7.98 -8.48
C ASP A 83 3.50 -9.48 -8.73
N ILE A 84 4.48 -10.33 -8.41
CA ILE A 84 4.31 -11.78 -8.44
C ILE A 84 3.48 -12.28 -7.23
N SER A 85 3.44 -11.50 -6.15
CA SER A 85 2.72 -11.84 -4.93
C SER A 85 2.50 -10.62 -4.04
N THR A 86 1.46 -10.67 -3.22
CA THR A 86 1.22 -9.73 -2.12
C THR A 86 1.92 -10.25 -0.87
N LYS A 87 2.61 -9.36 -0.14
CA LYS A 87 3.29 -9.71 1.11
C LYS A 87 2.59 -8.98 2.25
N ILE A 88 2.10 -9.74 3.22
CA ILE A 88 1.29 -9.28 4.34
C ILE A 88 2.05 -9.56 5.63
N TYR A 89 2.50 -8.50 6.29
CA TYR A 89 3.24 -8.54 7.55
C TYR A 89 2.27 -8.28 8.70
N TYR A 90 2.31 -9.14 9.71
CA TYR A 90 1.58 -8.98 10.96
C TYR A 90 2.55 -8.82 12.11
N GLY A 91 2.28 -7.87 13.00
CA GLY A 91 3.05 -7.65 14.21
C GLY A 91 2.14 -7.35 15.39
N LYS A 92 2.32 -8.04 16.51
CA LYS A 92 1.60 -7.75 17.75
C LYS A 92 2.44 -6.88 18.65
N THR A 93 1.83 -5.93 19.35
CA THR A 93 2.56 -5.17 20.38
C THR A 93 3.02 -6.08 21.50
N THR A 94 3.99 -5.65 22.31
CA THR A 94 4.47 -6.39 23.48
C THR A 94 3.33 -6.76 24.42
N SER A 95 2.32 -5.90 24.53
CA SER A 95 1.12 -6.15 25.33
C SER A 95 0.20 -7.25 24.77
N GLY A 96 0.35 -7.62 23.50
CA GLY A 96 -0.53 -8.51 22.76
C GLY A 96 -1.92 -7.95 22.43
N LYS A 97 -2.23 -6.71 22.86
CA LYS A 97 -3.57 -6.11 22.73
C LYS A 97 -3.82 -5.44 21.38
N THR A 98 -2.75 -5.16 20.64
CA THR A 98 -2.82 -4.46 19.36
C THR A 98 -2.05 -5.25 18.33
N GLU A 99 -2.66 -5.45 17.18
CA GLU A 99 -2.05 -6.07 16.01
C GLU A 99 -1.97 -5.01 14.91
N ILE A 100 -0.82 -4.94 14.25
CA ILE A 100 -0.58 -4.12 13.08
C ILE A 100 -0.46 -5.05 11.89
N LYS A 101 -1.15 -4.68 10.82
CA LYS A 101 -1.06 -5.31 9.50
C LYS A 101 -0.43 -4.30 8.55
N TYR A 102 0.63 -4.71 7.88
CA TYR A 102 1.29 -3.93 6.83
C TYR A 102 1.34 -4.76 5.56
N GLU A 103 0.85 -4.20 4.46
CA GLU A 103 0.80 -4.88 3.17
C GLU A 103 1.68 -4.15 2.17
N THR A 104 2.47 -4.90 1.42
CA THR A 104 3.18 -4.36 0.26
C THR A 104 2.57 -4.93 -1.01
N TYR A 105 2.16 -4.03 -1.89
CA TYR A 105 1.73 -4.34 -3.24
C TYR A 105 2.63 -3.59 -4.23
N GLY A 106 3.17 -4.30 -5.22
CA GLY A 106 4.03 -3.72 -6.26
C GLY A 106 3.27 -2.74 -7.17
N LYS A 107 4.02 -1.92 -7.93
CA LYS A 107 3.46 -1.13 -9.03
C LYS A 107 3.42 -1.97 -10.30
N ALA A 108 2.47 -1.65 -11.19
CA ALA A 108 2.28 -2.31 -12.47
C ALA A 108 3.61 -2.50 -13.22
N LYS A 109 3.92 -3.74 -13.64
CA LYS A 109 5.04 -4.01 -14.54
C LYS A 109 4.72 -3.34 -15.89
N PRO A 110 5.50 -2.32 -16.32
CA PRO A 110 5.17 -1.56 -17.53
C PRO A 110 5.04 -2.43 -18.79
N GLN A 111 5.80 -3.52 -18.86
CA GLN A 111 5.83 -4.43 -20.00
C GLN A 111 4.52 -5.24 -20.15
N GLN A 112 3.96 -5.76 -19.06
CA GLN A 112 2.73 -6.57 -19.10
C GLN A 112 1.49 -5.72 -19.32
N VAL A 113 1.45 -4.50 -18.75
CA VAL A 113 0.40 -3.52 -19.04
C VAL A 113 0.37 -3.18 -20.53
N LEU A 114 1.54 -3.03 -21.16
CA LEU A 114 1.62 -2.74 -22.58
C LEU A 114 1.11 -3.91 -23.44
N GLU A 115 1.41 -5.15 -23.07
CA GLU A 115 0.94 -6.35 -23.77
C GLU A 115 -0.58 -6.54 -23.65
N GLU A 116 -1.17 -6.33 -22.47
CA GLU A 116 -2.63 -6.36 -22.30
C GLU A 116 -3.33 -5.28 -23.11
N LEU A 117 -2.80 -4.05 -23.11
CA LEU A 117 -3.36 -2.96 -23.88
C LEU A 117 -3.31 -3.26 -25.38
N GLN A 118 -2.22 -3.85 -25.87
CA GLN A 118 -2.10 -4.27 -27.26
C GLN A 118 -3.07 -5.40 -27.64
N LEU A 119 -3.38 -6.31 -26.71
CA LEU A 119 -4.33 -7.39 -26.94
C LEU A 119 -5.78 -6.87 -27.00
N LYS A 120 -6.14 -5.91 -26.12
CA LYS A 120 -7.47 -5.26 -26.10
C LYS A 120 -7.72 -4.35 -27.32
N ILE A 121 -6.68 -3.80 -27.94
CA ILE A 121 -6.79 -2.98 -29.16
C ILE A 121 -6.96 -3.85 -30.43
N LYS A 122 -6.55 -5.12 -30.38
CA LYS A 122 -6.62 -6.07 -31.51
C LYS A 122 -7.88 -6.93 -31.54
N ALA A 123 -8.70 -6.90 -30.50
CA ALA A 123 -9.99 -7.60 -30.40
C ALA A 123 -11.14 -6.66 -30.79
#